data_AF-A0A929YT66-F1
#
_entry.id   AF-A0A929YT66-F1
#
_cell.length_a   1.000
_cell.length_b   1.000
_cell.length_c   1.000
_cell.angle_alpha   90.00
_cell.angle_beta   90.00
_cell.angle_gamma   90.00
#
_symmetry.space_group_name_H-M   'P 1'
#
loop_
_entity.id
_entity.type
_entity.pdbx_description
1 polymer ?
#
loop_
_entity_poly.entity_id
_entity_poly.type
_entity_poly.pdbx_seq_one_letter_code
_entity_poly.pdbx_strand_id
1 'polypeptide(L)'
;MIAKQHEQLDKEMFKRSVEYNIKTLFRITMKEASELQLYTAAAYALKDAVIDHWMKTQRASMEQDPKTVYYMSMEFLMGRFFGNDLINMQAYQAVKKALKEIGID
;
A
#
# COMPACT_ATOMS: atom_id res chain seq x y z
N MET A 1 -2.99 -6.56 27.18
CA MET A 1 -2.23 -5.33 26.85
C MET A 1 -1.36 -5.61 25.64
N ILE A 2 -1.75 -5.20 24.42
CA ILE A 2 -0.81 -4.82 23.36
C ILE A 2 -1.51 -3.74 22.54
N ALA A 3 -1.30 -2.48 22.89
CA ALA A 3 -1.57 -1.38 21.98
C ALA A 3 -0.49 -1.45 20.89
N LYS A 4 -0.76 -2.17 19.78
CA LYS A 4 0.08 -2.03 18.59
C LYS A 4 -0.21 -0.66 18.01
N GLN A 5 0.71 0.28 18.24
CA GLN A 5 0.78 1.50 17.44
C GLN A 5 0.94 1.07 15.98
N HIS A 6 -0.16 1.06 15.24
CA HIS A 6 -0.09 1.05 13.79
C HIS A 6 0.46 2.41 13.41
N GLU A 7 1.62 2.42 12.75
CA GLU A 7 2.15 3.59 12.05
C GLU A 7 1.12 3.91 10.97
N GLN A 8 0.15 4.76 11.32
CA GLN A 8 -0.94 5.11 10.42
C GLN A 8 -0.32 5.76 9.20
N LEU A 9 -0.67 5.25 8.02
CA LEU A 9 -0.27 5.83 6.75
C LEU A 9 -0.72 7.30 6.74
N ASP A 10 0.24 8.21 6.92
CA ASP A 10 -0.05 9.63 7.03
C ASP A 10 -0.54 10.12 5.66
N LYS A 11 -1.66 10.85 5.69
CA LYS A 11 -2.31 11.43 4.52
C LYS A 11 -1.34 12.29 3.71
N GLU A 12 -0.54 13.13 4.37
CA GLU A 12 0.37 14.03 3.67
C GLU A 12 1.58 13.28 3.10
N MET A 13 2.08 12.28 3.82
CA MET A 13 3.11 11.39 3.30
C MET A 13 2.62 10.63 2.06
N PHE A 14 1.39 10.09 2.10
CA PHE A 14 0.83 9.35 0.97
C PHE A 14 0.72 10.22 -0.28
N LYS A 15 0.21 11.46 -0.17
CA LYS A 15 0.13 12.40 -1.31
C LYS A 15 1.51 12.65 -1.92
N ARG A 16 2.51 12.90 -1.08
CA ARG A 16 3.90 13.10 -1.54
C ARG A 16 4.44 11.87 -2.25
N SER A 17 4.19 10.67 -1.73
CA SER A 17 4.61 9.42 -2.36
C SER A 17 3.92 9.21 -3.71
N VAL A 18 2.64 9.54 -3.84
CA VAL A 18 1.92 9.47 -5.14
C VAL A 18 2.55 10.43 -6.15
N GLU A 19 2.77 11.69 -5.78
CA GLU A 19 3.42 12.66 -6.67
C GLU A 19 4.84 12.24 -7.06
N TYR A 20 5.60 11.71 -6.09
CA TYR A 20 6.94 11.20 -6.31
C TYR A 20 6.93 10.02 -7.29
N ASN A 21 5.99 9.10 -7.15
CA ASN A 21 5.84 7.94 -8.01
C ASN A 21 5.42 8.35 -9.43
N ILE A 22 4.54 9.34 -9.60
CA ILE A 22 4.20 9.87 -10.93
C ILE A 22 5.43 10.43 -11.64
N LYS A 23 6.23 11.23 -10.93
CA LYS A 23 7.46 11.80 -11.48
C LYS A 23 8.50 10.73 -11.81
N THR A 24 8.69 9.76 -10.91
CA THR A 24 9.77 8.78 -11.04
C THR A 24 9.44 7.68 -12.04
N LEU A 25 8.21 7.16 -12.00
CA LEU A 25 7.77 6.06 -12.87
C LEU A 25 7.45 6.54 -14.29
N PHE A 26 6.80 7.70 -14.41
CA PHE A 26 6.23 8.16 -15.69
C PHE A 26 6.88 9.43 -16.24
N ARG A 27 7.68 10.17 -15.44
CA ARG A 27 8.39 11.39 -15.86
C ARG A 27 7.47 12.50 -16.37
N ILE A 28 6.26 12.56 -15.82
CA ILE A 28 5.22 13.55 -16.15
C ILE A 28 4.72 14.25 -14.88
N THR A 29 3.90 15.27 -15.05
CA THR A 29 3.24 15.95 -13.92
C THR A 29 1.90 15.31 -13.56
N MET A 30 1.40 15.58 -12.35
CA MET A 30 0.09 15.08 -11.88
C MET A 30 -1.07 15.45 -12.82
N LYS A 31 -0.97 16.59 -13.52
CA LYS A 31 -2.04 17.07 -14.42
C LYS A 31 -2.08 16.33 -15.76
N GLU A 32 -0.97 15.73 -16.16
CA GLU A 32 -0.82 15.01 -17.43
C GLU A 32 -1.03 13.50 -17.26
N ALA A 33 -1.04 13.02 -16.01
CA ALA A 33 -1.18 11.61 -15.71
C ALA A 33 -2.57 11.08 -16.08
N SER A 34 -2.60 9.96 -16.80
CA SER A 34 -3.85 9.24 -17.05
C SER A 34 -4.37 8.57 -15.77
N GLU A 35 -5.65 8.22 -15.73
CA GLU A 35 -6.26 7.52 -14.59
C GLU A 35 -5.52 6.24 -14.22
N LEU A 36 -5.04 5.48 -15.21
CA LEU A 36 -4.25 4.27 -14.98
C LEU A 36 -2.89 4.56 -14.33
N GLN A 37 -2.24 5.66 -14.75
CA GLN A 37 -0.95 6.08 -14.17
C GLN A 37 -1.13 6.56 -12.74
N LEU A 38 -2.19 7.31 -12.47
CA LEU A 38 -2.58 7.76 -11.13
C LEU A 38 -2.87 6.56 -10.20
N TYR A 39 -3.67 5.60 -10.66
CA TYR A 39 -3.92 4.35 -9.93
C TYR A 39 -2.63 3.60 -9.65
N THR A 40 -1.76 3.46 -10.66
CA THR A 40 -0.48 2.76 -10.50
C THR A 40 0.39 3.47 -9.46
N ALA A 41 0.55 4.78 -9.53
CA ALA A 41 1.35 5.52 -8.55
C ALA A 41 0.81 5.41 -7.12
N ALA A 42 -0.51 5.44 -6.95
CA ALA A 42 -1.18 5.20 -5.66
C ALA A 42 -0.95 3.77 -5.15
N ALA A 43 -1.06 2.76 -6.03
CA ALA A 43 -0.81 1.36 -5.68
C ALA A 43 0.65 1.13 -5.26
N TYR A 44 1.61 1.78 -5.92
CA TYR A 44 3.02 1.70 -5.51
C TYR A 44 3.27 2.38 -4.16
N ALA A 45 2.66 3.54 -3.90
CA ALA A 45 2.77 4.20 -2.60
C ALA A 45 2.20 3.33 -1.47
N LEU A 46 1.12 2.58 -1.74
CA LEU A 46 0.56 1.61 -0.80
C LEU A 46 1.47 0.40 -0.60
N LYS A 47 2.03 -0.13 -1.70
CA LYS A 47 2.92 -1.29 -1.71
C LYS A 47 4.15 -1.04 -0.84
N ASP A 48 4.73 0.15 -0.87
CA ASP A 48 5.91 0.48 -0.07
C ASP A 48 5.64 0.32 1.44
N ALA A 49 4.47 0.76 1.92
CA ALA A 49 4.05 0.55 3.30
C ALA A 49 3.86 -0.94 3.64
N VAL A 50 3.27 -1.72 2.71
CA VAL A 50 3.09 -3.17 2.90
C VAL A 50 4.44 -3.90 2.94
N ILE A 51 5.40 -3.49 2.12
CA ILE A 51 6.75 -4.09 2.06
C ILE A 51 7.46 -3.95 3.41
N ASP A 52 7.35 -2.82 4.09
CA ASP A 52 7.95 -2.63 5.42
C ASP A 52 7.39 -3.61 6.45
N HIS A 53 6.07 -3.83 6.46
CA HIS A 53 5.44 -4.83 7.32
C HIS A 53 5.82 -6.27 6.93
N TRP A 54 5.94 -6.54 5.64
CA TRP A 54 6.35 -7.84 5.14
C TRP A 54 7.79 -8.18 5.55
N MET A 55 8.73 -7.23 5.40
CA MET A 55 10.12 -7.40 5.84
C MET A 55 10.23 -7.64 7.35
N LYS A 56 9.47 -6.89 8.16
CA LYS A 56 9.41 -7.10 9.63
C LYS A 56 8.94 -8.52 9.97
N THR A 57 7.90 -9.00 9.28
CA THR A 57 7.36 -10.35 9.49
C THR A 57 8.34 -11.43 9.07
N GLN A 58 9.00 -11.27 7.92
CA GLN A 58 9.98 -12.23 7.43
C GLN A 58 11.17 -12.38 8.39
N ARG A 59 11.72 -11.27 8.90
CA ARG A 59 12.81 -11.30 9.90
C ARG A 59 12.38 -12.00 11.18
N ALA A 60 11.20 -11.68 11.71
CA ALA A 60 10.67 -12.34 12.90
C ALA A 60 10.46 -13.84 12.69
N SER A 61 9.97 -14.27 11.51
CA SER A 61 9.83 -15.68 11.18
C SER A 61 11.18 -16.39 11.09
N MET A 62 12.22 -15.74 10.55
CA MET A 62 13.57 -16.32 10.49
C MET A 62 14.21 -16.47 11.88
N GLU A 63 13.99 -15.49 12.78
CA GLU A 63 14.54 -15.52 14.14
C GLU A 63 13.84 -16.56 15.03
N GLN A 64 12.52 -16.72 14.88
CA GLN A 64 11.73 -17.61 15.73
C GLN A 64 11.68 -19.06 15.21
N ASP A 65 12.03 -19.29 13.94
CA ASP A 65 11.97 -20.58 13.22
C ASP A 65 10.69 -21.39 13.52
N PRO A 66 9.48 -20.82 13.30
CA PRO A 66 8.25 -21.54 13.54
C PRO A 66 8.02 -22.61 12.46
N LYS A 67 7.29 -23.67 12.80
CA LYS A 67 6.80 -24.64 11.81
C LYS A 67 5.99 -23.90 10.72
N THR A 68 6.43 -24.04 9.47
CA THR A 68 5.81 -23.36 8.33
C THR A 68 4.74 -24.22 7.67
N VAL A 69 3.56 -23.65 7.45
CA VAL A 69 2.45 -24.30 6.73
C VAL A 69 2.47 -23.82 5.27
N TYR A 70 2.61 -24.77 4.34
CA TYR A 70 2.55 -24.51 2.91
C TYR A 70 1.17 -24.89 2.37
N TYR A 71 0.42 -23.90 1.89
CA TYR A 71 -0.88 -24.12 1.28
C TYR A 71 -0.74 -24.30 -0.23
N MET A 72 -1.04 -25.50 -0.73
CA MET A 72 -1.03 -25.82 -2.16
C MET A 72 -2.46 -25.82 -2.71
N SER A 73 -2.72 -24.98 -3.70
CA SER A 73 -4.02 -24.90 -4.38
C SER A 73 -3.79 -24.84 -5.89
N MET A 74 -4.73 -25.42 -6.66
CA MET A 74 -4.74 -25.28 -8.12
C MET A 74 -5.10 -23.85 -8.55
N GLU A 75 -5.89 -23.14 -7.74
CA GLU A 75 -6.37 -21.81 -8.06
C GLU A 75 -6.34 -20.87 -6.84
N PHE A 76 -6.05 -19.59 -7.10
CA PHE A 76 -6.10 -18.50 -6.12
C PHE A 76 -6.84 -17.30 -6.72
N LEU A 77 -8.08 -17.07 -6.28
CA LEU A 77 -8.89 -15.95 -6.74
C LEU A 77 -8.76 -14.76 -5.77
N MET A 78 -7.70 -13.97 -5.93
CA MET A 78 -7.37 -12.92 -4.96
C MET A 78 -8.25 -11.65 -5.08
N GLY A 79 -8.85 -11.41 -6.24
CA GLY A 79 -9.65 -10.21 -6.49
C GLY A 79 -8.82 -8.91 -6.54
N ARG A 80 -9.41 -7.78 -6.14
CA ARG A 80 -8.77 -6.45 -6.17
C ARG A 80 -8.04 -6.17 -4.84
N PHE A 81 -6.73 -6.00 -4.90
CA PHE A 81 -5.89 -5.84 -3.71
C PHE A 81 -5.91 -4.45 -3.10
N PHE A 82 -5.88 -3.38 -3.90
CA PHE A 82 -5.69 -2.01 -3.41
C PHE A 82 -6.67 -1.62 -2.29
N GLY A 83 -7.97 -1.89 -2.48
CA GLY A 83 -8.98 -1.61 -1.47
C GLY A 83 -8.87 -2.51 -0.23
N ASN A 84 -8.55 -3.79 -0.42
CA ASN A 84 -8.38 -4.75 0.67
C ASN A 84 -7.18 -4.36 1.55
N ASP A 85 -6.07 -3.98 0.95
CA ASP A 85 -4.85 -3.57 1.65
C ASP A 85 -5.09 -2.29 2.48
N LEU A 86 -5.84 -1.33 1.94
CA LEU A 86 -6.24 -0.13 2.67
C LEU A 86 -7.10 -0.43 3.91
N ILE A 87 -7.98 -1.43 3.83
CA ILE A 87 -8.80 -1.87 4.97
C ILE A 87 -7.92 -2.60 6.00
N ASN A 88 -7.06 -3.51 5.54
CA ASN A 88 -6.14 -4.28 6.40
C ASN A 88 -5.16 -3.37 7.15
N MET A 89 -4.73 -2.27 6.53
CA MET A 89 -3.90 -1.25 7.16
C MET A 89 -4.69 -0.18 7.93
N GLN A 90 -6.02 -0.28 7.98
CA GLN A 90 -6.91 0.69 8.63
C GLN A 90 -6.75 2.13 8.11
N ALA A 91 -6.23 2.29 6.89
CA ALA A 91 -5.88 3.57 6.28
C ALA A 91 -6.92 4.08 5.27
N TYR A 92 -7.98 3.30 5.03
CA TYR A 92 -8.99 3.58 4.00
C TYR A 92 -9.54 5.01 4.05
N GLN A 93 -9.95 5.51 5.22
CA GLN A 93 -10.51 6.86 5.33
C GLN A 93 -9.48 7.97 5.12
N ALA A 94 -8.24 7.75 5.57
CA ALA A 94 -7.16 8.72 5.40
C ALA A 94 -6.78 8.85 3.93
N VAL A 95 -6.60 7.71 3.24
CA VAL A 95 -6.28 7.67 1.81
C VAL A 95 -7.43 8.17 0.95
N LYS A 96 -8.69 7.84 1.27
CA LYS A 96 -9.84 8.39 0.55
C LYS A 96 -9.88 9.92 0.60
N LYS A 97 -9.58 10.53 1.76
CA LYS A 97 -9.44 11.99 1.88
C LYS A 97 -8.25 12.52 1.11
N ALA A 98 -7.11 11.80 1.15
CA ALA A 98 -5.90 12.15 0.41
C ALA A 98 -6.15 12.24 -1.10
N LEU A 99 -6.77 11.20 -1.67
CA LEU A 99 -7.10 11.10 -3.10
C LEU A 99 -8.07 12.20 -3.52
N LYS A 100 -9.12 12.46 -2.72
CA LYS A 100 -10.09 13.51 -3.00
C LYS A 100 -9.45 14.91 -3.07
N GLU A 101 -8.46 15.19 -2.23
CA GLU A 101 -7.75 16.48 -2.24
C GLU A 101 -6.84 16.67 -3.45
N ILE A 102 -6.33 15.58 -4.04
CA ILE A 102 -5.53 15.63 -5.27
C ILE A 102 -6.39 15.49 -6.54
N GLY A 103 -7.72 15.55 -6.40
CA GLY A 103 -8.67 15.54 -7.50
C GLY A 103 -8.95 14.15 -8.09
N ILE A 104 -8.68 13.10 -7.32
CA ILE A 104 -8.92 11.70 -7.72
C ILE A 104 -10.10 11.17 -6.89
N ASP A 105 -11.06 10.53 -7.55
CA ASP A 105 -12.20 9.85 -6.90
C ASP A 105 -11.94 8.35 -6.69
#